data_AF-A0A7V9STI4-F1
#
_entry.id   AF-A0A7V9STI4-F1
#
_cell.length_a   1.000
_cell.length_b   1.000
_cell.length_c   1.000
_cell.angle_alpha   90.00
_cell.angle_beta   90.00
_cell.angle_gamma   90.00
#
_symmetry.space_group_name_H-M   'P 1'
#
loop_
_entity.id
_entity.type
_entity.pdbx_description
1 polymer ?
#
loop_
_entity_poly.entity_id
_entity_poly.type
_entity_poly.pdbx_seq_one_letter_code
_entity_poly.pdbx_strand_id
1 'polypeptide(L)'
;MIILLIIFIVHFLADFVFQSSKMATGKSKSLKWLSIHVGVYASVSLLTFIVLATLYGNILFAFYWWTINVVLHFIVDFFTSKITSRFWEEKNMRFFFVMIGFDQLIHNLCLVTTFFLLKEIILL
;
A
#
# COMPACT_ATOMS: atom_id res chain seq x y z
N MET A 1 -12.82 -3.63 13.96
CA MET A 1 -12.26 -4.96 13.64
C MET A 1 -12.49 -5.31 12.17
N ILE A 2 -13.74 -5.48 11.71
CA ILE A 2 -14.05 -5.88 10.33
C ILE A 2 -13.45 -4.94 9.27
N ILE A 3 -13.52 -3.61 9.49
CA ILE A 3 -12.96 -2.62 8.57
C ILE A 3 -11.44 -2.82 8.34
N LEU A 4 -10.68 -3.11 9.40
CA LEU A 4 -9.24 -3.33 9.29
C LEU A 4 -8.94 -4.60 8.49
N LEU A 5 -9.74 -5.66 8.66
CA LEU A 5 -9.60 -6.89 7.87
C LEU A 5 -9.83 -6.61 6.38
N ILE A 6 -10.86 -5.81 6.04
CA ILE A 6 -11.13 -5.41 4.66
C ILE A 6 -9.95 -4.62 4.10
N ILE A 7 -9.42 -3.65 4.86
CA ILE A 7 -8.25 -2.86 4.46
C ILE A 7 -7.05 -3.76 4.15
N PHE A 8 -6.72 -4.71 5.03
CA PHE A 8 -5.59 -5.62 4.84
C PHE A 8 -5.80 -6.56 3.65
N ILE A 9 -7.01 -7.09 3.46
CA ILE A 9 -7.32 -7.96 2.32
C ILE A 9 -7.19 -7.17 1.02
N VAL A 10 -7.74 -5.96 0.94
CA VAL A 10 -7.66 -5.14 -0.28
C VAL A 10 -6.22 -4.73 -0.57
N HIS A 11 -5.42 -4.40 0.47
CA HIS A 11 -3.99 -4.16 0.31
C HIS A 11 -3.27 -5.38 -0.26
N PHE A 12 -3.49 -6.56 0.31
CA PHE A 12 -2.91 -7.80 -0.18
C PHE A 12 -3.29 -8.09 -1.64
N LEU A 13 -4.56 -7.89 -2.00
CA LEU A 13 -5.02 -8.04 -3.38
C LEU A 13 -4.27 -7.09 -4.31
N ALA A 14 -4.17 -5.81 -3.94
CA ALA A 14 -3.50 -4.79 -4.71
C ALA A 14 -2.01 -5.12 -4.95
N ASP A 15 -1.29 -5.47 -3.88
CA ASP A 15 0.17 -5.62 -3.90
C ASP A 15 0.67 -6.98 -4.40
N PHE A 16 -0.13 -8.04 -4.28
CA PHE A 16 0.29 -9.39 -4.66
C PHE A 16 -0.53 -10.01 -5.78
N VAL A 17 -1.85 -9.84 -5.75
CA VAL A 17 -2.74 -10.51 -6.72
C VAL A 17 -2.81 -9.72 -8.03
N PHE A 18 -2.96 -8.40 -7.94
CA PHE A 18 -3.05 -7.54 -9.12
C PHE A 18 -1.68 -6.99 -9.58
N GLN A 19 -0.64 -7.10 -8.74
CA GLN A 19 0.73 -6.79 -9.14
C GLN A 19 1.32 -7.90 -10.04
N SER A 20 1.46 -7.62 -11.33
CA SER A 20 2.17 -8.48 -12.28
C SER A 20 3.68 -8.60 -12.01
N SER A 21 4.29 -9.67 -12.50
CA SER A 21 5.74 -9.89 -12.39
C SER A 21 6.58 -8.76 -12.99
N LYS A 22 6.09 -8.09 -14.05
CA LYS A 22 6.77 -6.93 -14.67
C LYS A 22 6.76 -5.71 -13.74
N MET A 23 5.68 -5.50 -13.00
CA MET A 23 5.61 -4.44 -11.98
C MET A 23 6.57 -4.76 -10.84
N ALA A 24 6.49 -5.97 -10.29
CA ALA A 24 7.31 -6.39 -9.15
C ALA A 24 8.82 -6.29 -9.43
N THR A 25 9.27 -6.74 -10.61
CA THR A 25 10.69 -6.72 -10.99
C THR A 25 11.15 -5.37 -11.55
N GLY A 26 10.23 -4.55 -12.07
CA GLY A 26 10.51 -3.27 -12.71
C GLY A 26 10.50 -2.07 -11.76
N LYS A 27 9.74 -2.13 -10.65
CA LYS A 27 9.51 -0.97 -9.77
C LYS A 27 10.77 -0.40 -9.10
N SER A 28 11.78 -1.24 -8.88
CA SER A 28 13.08 -0.79 -8.35
C SER A 28 13.98 -0.11 -9.40
N LYS A 29 13.74 -0.36 -10.69
CA LYS A 29 14.60 0.06 -11.80
C LYS A 29 14.03 1.24 -12.60
N SER A 30 12.71 1.47 -12.50
CA SER A 30 12.05 2.50 -13.29
C SER A 30 10.88 3.11 -12.56
N LEU A 31 10.87 4.45 -12.50
CA LEU A 31 9.74 5.22 -11.99
C LEU A 31 8.45 4.92 -12.77
N LYS A 32 8.55 4.60 -14.07
CA LYS A 32 7.39 4.20 -14.87
C LYS A 32 6.72 2.95 -14.31
N TRP A 33 7.49 1.91 -14.01
CA TRP A 33 6.93 0.66 -13.48
C TRP A 33 6.40 0.82 -12.06
N LEU A 34 7.07 1.65 -11.24
CA LEU A 34 6.56 2.03 -9.92
C LEU A 34 5.23 2.78 -10.03
N SER A 35 5.12 3.78 -10.91
CA SER A 35 3.88 4.53 -11.12
C SER A 35 2.74 3.65 -11.65
N ILE A 36 3.02 2.69 -12.54
CA ILE A 36 2.02 1.73 -13.00
C ILE A 36 1.53 0.86 -11.84
N HIS A 37 2.44 0.35 -11.02
CA HIS A 37 2.11 -0.42 -9.81
C HIS A 37 1.21 0.39 -8.87
N VAL A 38 1.61 1.61 -8.54
CA VAL A 38 0.84 2.48 -7.66
C VAL A 38 -0.52 2.84 -8.28
N GLY A 39 -0.61 2.98 -9.61
CA GLY A 39 -1.89 3.15 -10.30
C GLY A 39 -2.82 1.94 -10.16
N VAL A 40 -2.29 0.72 -10.25
CA VAL A 40 -3.05 -0.51 -9.98
C VAL A 40 -3.47 -0.57 -8.52
N TYR A 41 -2.55 -0.27 -7.60
CA TYR A 41 -2.84 -0.19 -6.17
C TYR A 41 -3.96 0.81 -5.86
N ALA A 42 -3.86 2.01 -6.42
CA ALA A 42 -4.87 3.06 -6.27
C ALA A 42 -6.24 2.59 -6.77
N SER A 43 -6.26 1.89 -7.92
CA SER A 43 -7.50 1.38 -8.53
C SER A 43 -8.15 0.29 -7.68
N VAL A 44 -7.38 -0.67 -7.17
CA VAL A 44 -7.90 -1.76 -6.32
C VAL A 44 -8.33 -1.22 -4.95
N SER A 45 -7.56 -0.29 -4.37
CA SER A 45 -7.86 0.34 -3.08
C SER A 45 -9.08 1.27 -3.12
N LEU A 46 -9.63 1.63 -4.29
CA LEU A 46 -10.94 2.29 -4.36
C LEU A 46 -12.05 1.49 -3.67
N LEU A 47 -11.91 0.17 -3.56
CA LEU A 47 -12.83 -0.66 -2.77
C LEU A 47 -12.86 -0.21 -1.30
N THR A 48 -11.70 0.09 -0.70
CA THR A 48 -11.64 0.62 0.67
C THR A 48 -12.21 2.03 0.77
N PHE A 49 -11.98 2.88 -0.24
CA PHE A 49 -12.61 4.20 -0.32
C PHE A 49 -14.15 4.08 -0.28
N ILE A 50 -14.72 3.23 -1.14
CA ILE A 50 -16.19 3.01 -1.20
C ILE A 50 -16.71 2.51 0.16
N VAL A 51 -16.07 1.48 0.72
CA VAL A 51 -16.46 0.92 2.03
C VAL A 51 -16.44 1.98 3.13
N LEU A 52 -15.37 2.77 3.22
CA LEU A 52 -15.25 3.81 4.24
C LEU A 52 -16.26 4.94 4.02
N ALA A 53 -16.46 5.38 2.77
CA ALA A 53 -17.42 6.43 2.45
C ALA A 53 -18.86 6.01 2.81
N THR A 54 -19.24 4.77 2.50
CA THR A 54 -20.57 4.23 2.81
C THR A 54 -20.77 4.01 4.31
N LEU A 55 -19.80 3.40 5.00
CA LEU A 55 -19.95 3.05 6.42
C LEU A 55 -19.96 4.27 7.35
N TYR A 56 -19.17 5.29 7.04
CA TYR A 56 -19.06 6.50 7.86
C TYR A 56 -19.93 7.66 7.36
N GLY A 57 -20.58 7.52 6.20
CA GLY A 57 -21.40 8.57 5.60
C GLY A 57 -20.62 9.85 5.28
N ASN A 58 -19.28 9.77 5.17
CA ASN A 58 -18.40 10.91 5.01
C ASN A 58 -17.38 10.65 3.89
N ILE A 59 -17.67 11.24 2.72
CA ILE A 59 -16.82 11.09 1.54
C ILE A 59 -15.46 11.78 1.68
N LEU A 60 -15.39 12.88 2.44
CA LEU A 60 -14.13 13.61 2.66
C LEU A 60 -13.16 12.77 3.48
N PHE A 61 -13.63 12.15 4.58
CA PHE A 61 -12.83 11.22 5.36
C PHE A 61 -12.24 10.10 4.50
N ALA A 62 -13.10 9.43 3.71
CA ALA A 62 -12.65 8.35 2.83
C ALA A 62 -11.66 8.85 1.76
N PHE A 63 -11.91 10.02 1.17
CA PHE A 63 -11.07 10.62 0.12
C PHE A 63 -9.68 10.97 0.64
N TYR A 64 -9.59 11.65 1.79
CA TYR A 64 -8.31 11.99 2.42
C TYR A 64 -7.55 10.74 2.81
N TRP A 65 -8.22 9.78 3.45
CA TRP A 65 -7.58 8.53 3.84
C TRP A 65 -7.02 7.77 2.63
N TRP A 66 -7.80 7.63 1.57
CA TRP A 66 -7.38 6.93 0.35
C TRP A 66 -6.20 7.66 -0.32
N THR A 67 -6.32 8.97 -0.54
CA THR A 67 -5.28 9.76 -1.21
C THR A 67 -3.95 9.73 -0.46
N ILE A 68 -3.99 9.90 0.87
CA ILE A 68 -2.79 9.85 1.72
C ILE A 68 -2.14 8.47 1.62
N ASN A 69 -2.91 7.38 1.68
CA ASN A 69 -2.34 6.04 1.61
C ASN A 69 -1.79 5.69 0.24
N VAL A 70 -2.36 6.18 -0.87
CA VAL A 70 -1.77 6.01 -2.21
C VAL A 70 -0.40 6.71 -2.29
N VAL A 71 -0.28 7.91 -1.72
CA VAL A 71 1.00 8.64 -1.68
C VAL A 71 2.02 7.94 -0.78
N LEU A 72 1.62 7.51 0.42
CA LEU A 72 2.50 6.76 1.32
C LEU A 72 2.96 5.45 0.68
N HIS A 73 2.07 4.74 -0.01
CA HIS A 73 2.40 3.50 -0.73
C HIS A 73 3.52 3.73 -1.74
N PHE A 74 3.38 4.78 -2.56
CA PHE A 74 4.40 5.17 -3.52
C PHE A 74 5.75 5.44 -2.86
N ILE A 75 5.75 6.19 -1.75
CA ILE A 75 6.97 6.56 -1.03
C ILE A 75 7.65 5.32 -0.46
N VAL A 76 6.91 4.45 0.22
CA VAL A 76 7.45 3.22 0.81
C VAL A 76 8.06 2.36 -0.29
N ASP A 77 7.30 2.04 -1.33
CA ASP A 77 7.76 1.22 -2.46
C ASP A 77 8.98 1.81 -3.17
N PHE A 78 9.08 3.14 -3.28
CA PHE A 78 10.23 3.80 -3.90
C PHE A 78 11.55 3.48 -3.19
N PHE A 79 11.52 3.32 -1.86
CA PHE A 79 12.69 2.99 -1.06
C PHE A 79 12.86 1.49 -0.89
N THR A 80 11.82 0.78 -0.45
CA THR A 80 11.88 -0.64 -0.09
C THR A 80 12.19 -1.52 -1.28
N SER A 81 11.66 -1.21 -2.47
CA SER A 81 11.90 -2.01 -3.68
C SER A 81 13.37 -2.01 -4.13
N LYS A 82 14.07 -0.90 -3.94
CA LYS A 82 15.51 -0.76 -4.25
C LYS A 82 16.36 -1.59 -3.30
N ILE A 83 16.05 -1.52 -2.00
CA ILE A 83 16.73 -2.31 -0.97
C ILE A 83 16.48 -3.81 -1.22
N THR A 84 15.23 -4.18 -1.50
CA THR A 84 14.85 -5.56 -1.81
C THR A 84 15.58 -6.09 -3.04
N SER A 85 15.68 -5.28 -4.10
CA SER A 85 16.39 -5.65 -5.33
C SER A 85 17.88 -5.82 -5.11
N ARG A 86 18.49 -4.99 -4.26
CA ARG A 86 19.89 -5.15 -3.85
C ARG A 86 20.12 -6.50 -3.16
N PHE A 87 19.28 -6.89 -2.20
CA PHE A 87 19.43 -8.20 -1.55
C PHE A 87 19.21 -9.38 -2.50
N TRP A 88 18.33 -9.23 -3.50
CA TRP A 88 18.15 -10.22 -4.56
C TRP A 88 19.44 -10.38 -5.39
N GLU A 89 20.05 -9.27 -5.81
CA GLU A 89 21.29 -9.27 -6.61
C GLU A 89 22.48 -9.85 -5.82
N GLU A 90 22.56 -9.57 -4.52
CA GLU A 90 23.53 -10.15 -3.59
C GLU A 90 23.27 -11.64 -3.28
N LYS A 91 22.19 -12.23 -3.82
CA LYS A 91 21.70 -13.59 -3.49
C LYS A 91 21.47 -13.81 -1.99
N ASN A 92 21.21 -12.74 -1.25
CA ASN A 92 21.00 -12.75 0.18
C ASN A 92 19.53 -13.03 0.51
N MET A 93 19.12 -14.29 0.32
CA MET A 93 17.71 -14.70 0.42
C MET A 93 17.09 -14.43 1.80
N ARG A 94 17.89 -14.52 2.88
CA ARG A 94 17.41 -14.22 4.23
C ARG A 94 16.93 -12.76 4.33
N PHE A 95 17.78 -11.81 3.97
CA PHE A 95 17.42 -10.39 4.05
C PHE A 95 16.45 -9.97 2.97
N PHE A 96 16.44 -10.64 1.81
CA PHE A 96 15.40 -10.46 0.79
C PHE A 96 13.99 -10.70 1.36
N PHE A 97 13.75 -11.85 1.99
CA PHE A 97 12.44 -12.14 2.59
C PHE A 97 12.12 -11.26 3.80
N VAL A 98 13.11 -10.94 4.64
CA VAL A 98 12.93 -9.98 5.75
C VAL A 98 12.51 -8.62 5.22
N MET A 99 13.12 -8.14 4.13
CA MET A 99 12.79 -6.85 3.54
C MET A 99 11.40 -6.84 2.93
N ILE A 100 10.95 -7.93 2.30
CA ILE A 100 9.55 -8.07 1.85
C ILE A 100 8.58 -8.01 3.05
N GLY A 101 8.86 -8.72 4.14
CA GLY A 101 8.03 -8.66 5.33
C GLY A 101 8.00 -7.26 5.97
N PHE A 102 9.14 -6.59 5.99
CA PHE A 102 9.27 -5.24 6.54
C PHE A 102 8.55 -4.18 5.69
N ASP A 103 8.62 -4.30 4.37
CA ASP A 103 7.83 -3.50 3.43
C ASP A 103 6.32 -3.60 3.73
N GLN A 104 5.81 -4.82 3.86
CA GLN A 104 4.41 -5.06 4.19
C GLN A 104 4.04 -4.57 5.59
N LEU A 105 4.96 -4.63 6.56
CA LEU A 105 4.74 -4.05 7.89
C LEU A 105 4.57 -2.53 7.81
N ILE A 106 5.42 -1.82 7.06
CA ILE A 106 5.33 -0.36 6.94
C ILE A 106 4.02 0.04 6.29
N HIS A 107 3.62 -0.61 5.19
CA HIS A 107 2.36 -0.31 4.51
C HIS A 107 1.15 -0.49 5.45
N ASN A 108 1.11 -1.60 6.20
CA ASN A 108 0.03 -1.82 7.18
C ASN A 108 0.05 -0.80 8.33
N LEU A 109 1.23 -0.40 8.81
CA LEU A 109 1.34 0.67 9.80
C LEU A 109 0.81 2.01 9.26
N CYS A 110 1.11 2.36 8.00
CA CYS A 110 0.55 3.53 7.34
C CYS A 110 -0.98 3.47 7.27
N LEU A 111 -1.54 2.36 6.77
CA LEU A 111 -2.99 2.15 6.64
C LEU A 111 -3.72 2.30 7.98
N VAL A 112 -3.20 1.65 9.02
CA VAL A 112 -3.82 1.64 10.36
C VAL A 112 -3.68 3.00 11.03
N THR A 113 -2.48 3.59 11.01
CA THR A 113 -2.22 4.87 11.70
C THR A 113 -3.03 5.99 11.08
N THR A 114 -3.03 6.09 9.74
CA THR A 114 -3.82 7.11 9.03
C THR A 114 -5.32 6.92 9.24
N PHE A 115 -5.79 5.68 9.34
CA PHE A 115 -7.20 5.39 9.61
C PHE A 115 -7.64 5.97 10.95
N PHE A 116 -6.89 5.69 12.02
CA PHE A 116 -7.23 6.18 13.36
C PHE A 116 -7.08 7.70 13.47
N LEU A 117 -5.98 8.27 12.98
CA LEU A 117 -5.74 9.72 13.05
C LEU A 117 -6.80 10.52 12.29
N LEU A 118 -7.10 10.15 11.04
CA LEU A 118 -8.09 10.88 10.26
C LEU A 118 -9.51 10.69 10.78
N LYS A 119 -9.81 9.53 11.36
CA LYS A 119 -11.10 9.29 12.01
C LYS A 119 -11.27 10.22 13.21
N GLU A 120 -10.22 10.39 14.01
CA GLU A 120 -10.24 11.31 15.16
C GLU A 120 -10.33 12.78 14.73
N ILE A 121 -9.65 13.17 13.66
CA ILE A 121 -9.63 14.57 13.20
C ILE A 121 -10.91 14.98 12.45
N ILE A 122 -11.54 14.06 11.71
CA ILE A 122 -12.63 14.40 10.77
C ILE A 122 -14.00 13.96 11.27
N LEU A 123 -14.09 12.87 12.04
CA LEU A 123 -15.37 12.25 12.41
C LEU A 123 -15.74 12.40 13.89
N LEU A 124 -14.80 12.82 14.74
CA LEU A 124 -15.02 13.14 16.15
C LEU A 124 -14.91 14.65 16.36
#